data_AF-A0A2E4CRT1-F1
#
_entry.id   AF-A0A2E4CRT1-F1
#
_cell.length_a   1.000
_cell.length_b   1.000
_cell.length_c   1.000
_cell.angle_alpha   90.00
_cell.angle_beta   90.00
_cell.angle_gamma   90.00
#
_symmetry.space_group_name_H-M   'P 1'
#
loop_
_entity.id
_entity.type
_entity.pdbx_description
1 polymer ?
#
loop_
_entity_poly.entity_id
_entity_poly.type
_entity_poly.pdbx_seq_one_letter_code
_entity_poly.pdbx_strand_id
1 'polypeptide(L)'
;GPNKWEWVEMPERLRNGRWSQTVYQVDDSPRYAGWGEWQDSQGIRRWRSNWTTRPLARRDAVRNPVYDRYEAINRHQLTPTGWIHWQDNTKMMPAEGTESGLKPVVQEYVLNTYDKFDGYNTGAADAYWAATKDYWAAVRAKWDEVAEANDGITIEEEAQTGTVISARLLTIGSELQDGKIAEDAAIAEALALIEEATAPGAASTTRTAASTEAY
;
A
#
# COMPACT_ATOMS: atom_id res chain seq x y z
N GLY A 1 -6.10 -9.41 4.24
CA GLY A 1 -6.77 -9.06 5.52
C GLY A 1 -6.00 -7.92 6.17
N PRO A 2 -6.28 -7.51 7.42
CA PRO A 2 -5.34 -6.62 8.12
C PRO A 2 -3.97 -7.33 8.19
N ASN A 3 -2.89 -6.59 7.95
CA ASN A 3 -1.50 -7.08 8.01
C ASN A 3 -1.13 -8.18 6.99
N LYS A 4 -2.00 -8.48 6.01
CA LYS A 4 -1.76 -9.54 5.04
C LYS A 4 -2.14 -9.12 3.63
N TRP A 5 -1.13 -9.13 2.77
CA TRP A 5 -1.22 -9.01 1.33
C TRP A 5 -1.06 -10.40 0.70
N GLU A 6 -1.94 -10.76 -0.23
CA GLU A 6 -1.98 -12.08 -0.85
C GLU A 6 -1.86 -11.95 -2.36
N TRP A 7 -1.08 -12.83 -2.99
CA TRP A 7 -1.11 -12.95 -4.43
C TRP A 7 -2.40 -13.62 -4.85
N VAL A 8 -3.10 -12.96 -5.78
CA VAL A 8 -4.29 -13.53 -6.39
C VAL A 8 -3.97 -13.76 -7.85
N GLU A 9 -3.89 -15.03 -8.25
CA GLU A 9 -3.74 -15.37 -9.65
C GLU A 9 -4.95 -14.85 -10.43
N MET A 10 -4.69 -14.04 -11.45
CA MET A 10 -5.75 -13.56 -12.32
C MET A 10 -6.16 -14.68 -13.30
N PRO A 11 -7.46 -15.02 -13.39
CA PRO A 11 -7.93 -16.03 -14.34
C PRO A 11 -7.45 -15.73 -15.75
N GLU A 12 -6.93 -16.74 -16.45
CA GLU A 12 -6.32 -16.59 -17.78
C GLU A 12 -7.24 -15.87 -18.76
N ARG A 13 -8.53 -16.22 -18.78
CA ARG A 13 -9.57 -15.59 -19.61
C ARG A 13 -9.74 -14.09 -19.38
N LEU A 14 -9.29 -13.57 -18.23
CA LEU A 14 -9.33 -12.16 -17.88
C LEU A 14 -8.00 -11.46 -18.16
N ARG A 15 -6.92 -12.13 -18.55
CA ARG A 15 -5.60 -11.49 -18.76
C ARG A 15 -5.56 -10.53 -19.93
N ASN A 16 -6.15 -10.94 -21.06
CA ASN A 16 -6.10 -10.13 -22.27
C ASN A 16 -6.88 -8.81 -22.08
N GLY A 17 -6.23 -7.68 -22.38
CA GLY A 17 -6.83 -6.35 -22.30
C GLY A 17 -7.03 -5.80 -20.88
N ARG A 18 -6.52 -6.48 -19.83
CA ARG A 18 -6.50 -5.95 -18.46
C ARG A 18 -5.14 -5.34 -18.12
N TRP A 19 -5.20 -4.33 -17.27
CA TRP A 19 -4.05 -3.58 -16.78
C TRP A 19 -4.10 -3.56 -15.25
N SER A 20 -2.97 -3.79 -14.60
CA SER A 20 -2.84 -3.73 -13.15
C SER A 20 -2.56 -2.30 -12.68
N GLN A 21 -2.95 -2.04 -11.44
CA GLN A 21 -2.50 -0.92 -10.64
C GLN A 21 -2.03 -1.50 -9.31
N THR A 22 -0.76 -1.31 -9.00
CA THR A 22 -0.20 -1.59 -7.67
C THR A 22 0.19 -0.27 -7.02
N VAL A 23 -0.21 -0.09 -5.78
CA VAL A 23 0.17 1.06 -4.96
C VAL A 23 1.04 0.55 -3.83
N TYR A 24 2.21 1.17 -3.69
CA TYR A 24 3.20 0.87 -2.68
C TYR A 24 3.14 1.91 -1.55
N GLN A 25 3.62 1.51 -0.38
CA GLN A 25 3.92 2.39 0.74
C GLN A 25 5.24 3.13 0.48
N VAL A 26 5.61 4.04 1.38
CA VAL A 26 6.87 4.80 1.30
C VAL A 26 8.13 3.96 1.57
N ASP A 27 7.97 2.74 2.09
CA ASP A 27 9.03 1.77 2.34
C ASP A 27 9.10 0.69 1.25
N ASP A 28 8.50 0.95 0.09
CA ASP A 28 8.37 0.05 -1.06
C ASP A 28 7.60 -1.26 -0.81
N SER A 29 6.99 -1.45 0.36
CA SER A 29 6.05 -2.56 0.59
C SER A 29 4.71 -2.34 -0.15
N PRO A 30 4.03 -3.38 -0.65
CA PRO A 30 2.75 -3.20 -1.34
C PRO A 30 1.64 -2.79 -0.35
N ARG A 31 0.84 -1.79 -0.74
CA ARG A 31 -0.30 -1.29 0.04
C ARG A 31 -1.63 -1.88 -0.44
N TYR A 32 -1.88 -1.80 -1.74
CA TYR A 32 -3.01 -2.44 -2.39
C TYR A 32 -2.73 -2.62 -3.87
N ALA A 33 -3.37 -3.63 -4.47
CA ALA A 33 -3.31 -3.87 -5.89
C ALA A 33 -4.69 -4.18 -6.44
N GLY A 34 -4.91 -3.83 -7.70
CA GLY A 34 -6.10 -4.17 -8.46
C GLY A 34 -5.77 -4.31 -9.93
N TRP A 35 -6.70 -4.88 -10.69
CA TRP A 35 -6.63 -4.96 -12.13
C TRP A 35 -7.91 -4.42 -12.72
N GLY A 36 -7.85 -3.93 -13.95
CA GLY A 36 -8.95 -3.24 -14.55
C GLY A 36 -8.85 -3.21 -16.05
N GLU A 37 -9.84 -2.62 -16.67
CA GLU A 37 -9.89 -2.48 -18.12
C GLU A 37 -10.05 -1.02 -18.52
N TRP A 38 -9.51 -0.71 -19.70
CA TRP A 38 -9.84 0.54 -20.37
C TRP A 38 -11.17 0.38 -21.09
N GLN A 39 -12.05 1.36 -20.91
CA GLN A 39 -13.31 1.48 -21.60
C GLN A 39 -13.37 2.85 -22.27
N ASP A 40 -13.87 2.88 -23.49
CA ASP A 40 -14.14 4.11 -24.23
C ASP A 40 -15.63 4.40 -24.14
N SER A 41 -15.99 5.59 -23.65
CA SER A 41 -17.38 6.05 -23.56
C SER A 41 -17.46 7.48 -24.08
N GLN A 42 -18.26 7.69 -25.13
CA GLN A 42 -18.43 9.01 -25.78
C GLN A 42 -17.09 9.66 -26.20
N GLY A 43 -16.15 8.84 -26.69
CA GLY A 43 -14.80 9.29 -27.07
C GLY A 43 -13.84 9.54 -25.91
N ILE A 44 -14.25 9.25 -24.67
CA ILE A 44 -13.41 9.41 -23.47
C ILE A 44 -12.96 8.04 -22.98
N ARG A 45 -11.64 7.85 -22.95
CA ARG A 45 -10.99 6.63 -22.44
C ARG A 45 -10.85 6.68 -20.92
N ARG A 46 -11.32 5.63 -20.24
CA ARG A 46 -11.30 5.50 -18.78
C ARG A 46 -10.84 4.12 -18.37
N TRP A 47 -9.91 4.03 -17.43
CA TRP A 47 -9.59 2.77 -16.78
C TRP A 47 -10.46 2.59 -15.54
N ARG A 48 -10.98 1.40 -15.31
CA ARG A 48 -11.73 1.05 -14.10
C ARG A 48 -11.22 -0.25 -13.52
N SER A 49 -10.86 -0.23 -12.25
CA SER A 49 -10.42 -1.43 -11.51
C SER A 49 -11.59 -2.38 -11.18
N ASN A 50 -11.25 -3.60 -10.78
CA ASN A 50 -12.09 -4.44 -9.94
C ASN A 50 -12.29 -3.80 -8.55
N TRP A 51 -13.25 -4.31 -7.79
CA TRP A 51 -13.33 -4.02 -6.35
C TRP A 51 -12.17 -4.68 -5.62
N THR A 52 -11.58 -3.94 -4.68
CA THR A 52 -10.37 -4.33 -3.94
C THR A 52 -10.56 -3.99 -2.47
N THR A 53 -10.09 -4.90 -1.61
CA THR A 53 -9.90 -4.59 -0.20
C THR A 53 -8.66 -3.72 -0.04
N ARG A 54 -8.71 -2.71 0.82
CA ARG A 54 -7.56 -1.83 1.08
C ARG A 54 -7.36 -1.58 2.58
N PRO A 55 -6.10 -1.44 3.03
CA PRO A 55 -5.82 -1.00 4.38
C PRO A 55 -6.32 0.43 4.61
N LEU A 56 -6.64 0.75 5.85
CA LEU A 56 -7.17 2.06 6.22
C LEU A 56 -6.15 3.17 5.96
N ALA A 57 -6.66 4.35 5.61
CA ALA A 57 -5.86 5.56 5.67
C ALA A 57 -5.58 5.91 7.13
N ARG A 58 -4.42 6.53 7.41
CA ARG A 58 -4.00 6.99 8.76
C ARG A 58 -5.12 7.65 9.56
N ARG A 59 -5.86 8.58 8.94
CA ARG A 59 -6.99 9.31 9.55
C ARG A 59 -8.09 8.40 10.09
N ASP A 60 -8.34 7.28 9.42
CA ASP A 60 -9.41 6.35 9.73
C ASP A 60 -8.92 5.20 10.63
N ALA A 61 -7.63 4.85 10.56
CA ALA A 61 -6.97 3.88 11.44
C ALA A 61 -6.86 4.34 12.91
N VAL A 62 -6.95 5.65 13.18
CA VAL A 62 -6.91 6.22 14.54
C VAL A 62 -8.28 6.66 15.07
N ARG A 63 -9.38 6.26 14.41
CA ARG A 63 -10.74 6.58 14.86
C ARG A 63 -11.21 5.66 15.99
N ASN A 64 -12.25 6.08 16.70
CA ASN A 64 -12.96 5.21 17.63
C ASN A 64 -14.47 5.23 17.36
N PRO A 65 -15.12 4.09 17.04
CA PRO A 65 -14.49 2.80 16.75
C PRO A 65 -13.63 2.86 15.46
N VAL A 66 -12.58 2.05 15.41
CA VAL A 66 -11.76 1.88 14.20
C VAL A 66 -12.58 1.09 13.18
N TYR A 67 -12.56 1.50 11.91
CA TYR A 67 -13.08 0.67 10.83
C TYR A 67 -12.23 -0.60 10.65
N ASP A 68 -12.67 -1.58 9.88
CA ASP A 68 -11.85 -2.77 9.60
C ASP A 68 -11.00 -2.57 8.33
N ARG A 69 -11.65 -2.24 7.21
CA ARG A 69 -10.99 -2.01 5.91
C ARG A 69 -11.86 -1.19 4.97
N TYR A 70 -11.32 -0.85 3.81
CA TYR A 70 -12.12 -0.33 2.70
C TYR A 70 -12.43 -1.41 1.68
N GLU A 71 -13.65 -1.39 1.15
CA GLU A 71 -13.97 -1.95 -0.16
C GLU A 71 -13.98 -0.82 -1.17
N ALA A 72 -13.09 -0.90 -2.16
CA ALA A 72 -12.81 0.26 -2.99
C ALA A 72 -12.57 -0.07 -4.46
N ILE A 73 -12.97 0.87 -5.32
CA ILE A 73 -12.77 0.83 -6.77
C ILE A 73 -12.09 2.12 -7.25
N ASN A 74 -11.14 1.98 -8.17
CA ASN A 74 -10.41 3.08 -8.78
C ASN A 74 -10.88 3.31 -10.20
N ARG A 75 -10.95 4.58 -10.60
CA ARG A 75 -11.16 4.99 -11.99
C ARG A 75 -10.16 6.07 -12.38
N HIS A 76 -9.44 5.83 -13.46
CA HIS A 76 -8.51 6.81 -14.03
C HIS A 76 -9.05 7.33 -15.35
N GLN A 77 -8.98 8.63 -15.56
CA GLN A 77 -9.38 9.26 -16.81
C GLN A 77 -8.37 10.33 -17.18
N LEU A 78 -7.95 10.33 -18.45
CA LEU A 78 -7.09 11.39 -18.97
C LEU A 78 -7.89 12.70 -19.14
N THR A 79 -7.21 13.82 -18.92
CA THR A 79 -7.67 15.17 -19.26
C THR A 79 -6.70 15.76 -20.30
N PRO A 80 -7.03 16.88 -20.96
CA PRO A 80 -6.09 17.53 -21.88
C PRO A 80 -4.75 17.94 -21.25
N THR A 81 -4.70 18.14 -19.93
CA THR A 81 -3.54 18.65 -19.17
C THR A 81 -2.94 17.64 -18.20
N GLY A 82 -3.53 16.45 -18.08
CA GLY A 82 -3.13 15.44 -17.10
C GLY A 82 -4.15 14.32 -16.95
N TRP A 83 -4.55 14.03 -15.73
CA TRP A 83 -5.49 12.95 -15.44
C TRP A 83 -6.21 13.16 -14.10
N ILE A 84 -7.27 12.40 -13.91
CA ILE A 84 -8.04 12.36 -12.68
C ILE A 84 -8.15 10.92 -12.17
N HIS A 85 -8.21 10.79 -10.85
CA HIS A 85 -8.43 9.54 -10.14
C HIS A 85 -9.68 9.66 -9.28
N TRP A 86 -10.73 8.96 -9.70
CA TRP A 86 -11.92 8.76 -8.88
C TRP A 86 -11.77 7.50 -8.03
N GLN A 87 -12.19 7.61 -6.78
CA GLN A 87 -12.26 6.49 -5.85
C GLN A 87 -13.65 6.45 -5.23
N ASP A 88 -14.30 5.29 -5.26
CA ASP A 88 -15.40 5.01 -4.35
C ASP A 88 -14.85 4.08 -3.27
N ASN A 89 -14.98 4.49 -2.01
CA ASN A 89 -14.45 3.78 -0.84
C ASN A 89 -15.57 3.52 0.16
N THR A 90 -16.01 2.27 0.25
CA THR A 90 -16.94 1.84 1.30
C THR A 90 -16.14 1.43 2.54
N LYS A 91 -16.35 2.12 3.65
CA LYS A 91 -15.77 1.76 4.95
C LYS A 91 -16.57 0.63 5.57
N MET A 92 -15.87 -0.45 5.89
CA MET A 92 -16.47 -1.66 6.44
C MET A 92 -16.17 -1.77 7.94
N MET A 93 -17.13 -2.27 8.72
CA MET A 93 -16.92 -2.68 10.11
C MET A 93 -17.28 -4.16 10.29
N PRO A 94 -16.79 -4.83 11.35
CA PRO A 94 -17.29 -6.15 11.72
C PRO A 94 -18.81 -6.14 11.88
N ALA A 95 -19.48 -7.15 11.33
CA ALA A 95 -20.90 -7.35 11.51
C ALA A 95 -21.15 -8.06 12.84
N GLU A 96 -22.10 -7.54 13.62
CA GLU A 96 -22.50 -8.12 14.90
C GLU A 96 -23.01 -9.55 14.73
N GLY A 97 -22.65 -10.42 15.66
CA GLY A 97 -23.06 -11.84 15.63
C GLY A 97 -22.37 -12.68 14.55
N THR A 98 -21.31 -12.17 13.91
CA THR A 98 -20.50 -12.91 12.94
C THR A 98 -19.02 -12.86 13.31
N GLU A 99 -18.31 -13.97 13.13
CA GLU A 99 -16.87 -14.05 13.38
C GLU A 99 -16.05 -13.34 12.29
N SER A 100 -16.56 -13.29 11.06
CA SER A 100 -15.85 -12.77 9.88
C SER A 100 -16.70 -11.91 8.95
N GLY A 101 -17.95 -11.63 9.30
CA GLY A 101 -18.83 -10.80 8.48
C GLY A 101 -18.46 -9.32 8.56
N LEU A 102 -18.64 -8.61 7.45
CA LEU A 102 -18.44 -7.16 7.37
C LEU A 102 -19.75 -6.47 6.98
N LYS A 103 -20.02 -5.31 7.57
CA LYS A 103 -21.14 -4.43 7.20
C LYS A 103 -20.62 -3.08 6.67
N PRO A 104 -21.20 -2.54 5.58
CA PRO A 104 -20.86 -1.20 5.10
C PRO A 104 -21.41 -0.15 6.06
N VAL A 105 -20.62 0.90 6.31
CA VAL A 105 -20.98 1.94 7.31
C VAL A 105 -20.95 3.34 6.71
N VAL A 106 -19.92 3.63 5.91
CA VAL A 106 -19.76 4.93 5.26
C VAL A 106 -19.40 4.69 3.81
N GLN A 107 -19.99 5.46 2.90
CA GLN A 107 -19.52 5.55 1.53
C GLN A 107 -18.89 6.93 1.28
N GLU A 108 -17.63 6.93 0.86
CA GLU A 108 -16.84 8.10 0.51
C GLU A 108 -16.50 8.08 -0.98
N TYR A 109 -16.68 9.22 -1.65
CA TYR A 109 -16.14 9.43 -3.00
C TYR A 109 -15.00 10.44 -2.92
N VAL A 110 -13.93 10.17 -3.65
CA VAL A 110 -12.76 11.05 -3.76
C VAL A 110 -12.47 11.33 -5.22
N LEU A 111 -12.16 12.58 -5.53
CA LEU A 111 -11.66 12.99 -6.83
C LEU A 111 -10.31 13.67 -6.62
N ASN A 112 -9.25 12.99 -7.08
CA ASN A 112 -7.92 13.60 -7.18
C ASN A 112 -7.70 14.08 -8.62
N THR A 113 -7.16 15.28 -8.75
CA THR A 113 -6.80 15.88 -10.04
C THR A 113 -5.30 16.03 -10.12
N TYR A 114 -4.72 15.62 -11.24
CA TYR A 114 -3.29 15.69 -11.49
C TYR A 114 -3.07 16.46 -12.78
N ASP A 115 -2.44 17.61 -12.66
CA ASP A 115 -1.99 18.40 -13.80
C ASP A 115 -0.47 18.34 -13.89
N LYS A 116 0.06 18.42 -15.11
CA LYS A 116 1.50 18.49 -15.31
C LYS A 116 2.06 19.76 -14.64
N PHE A 117 3.11 19.58 -13.84
CA PHE A 117 3.80 20.67 -13.15
C PHE A 117 5.31 20.41 -13.13
N ASP A 118 6.11 21.44 -13.43
CA ASP A 118 7.57 21.40 -13.47
C ASP A 118 8.23 22.58 -12.71
N GLY A 119 7.44 23.35 -11.95
CA GLY A 119 7.92 24.51 -11.19
C GLY A 119 8.57 24.18 -9.84
N TYR A 120 8.78 22.90 -9.51
CA TYR A 120 9.39 22.47 -8.25
C TYR A 120 10.89 22.23 -8.42
N ASN A 121 11.71 22.68 -7.47
CA ASN A 121 13.13 22.34 -7.45
C ASN A 121 13.33 20.90 -6.95
N THR A 122 13.68 19.99 -7.85
CA THR A 122 13.88 18.56 -7.56
C THR A 122 15.26 18.21 -7.03
N GLY A 123 16.21 19.16 -6.96
CA GLY A 123 17.61 18.85 -6.70
C GLY A 123 17.88 18.06 -5.41
N ALA A 124 17.10 18.30 -4.34
CA ALA A 124 17.21 17.52 -3.11
C ALA A 124 16.74 16.07 -3.28
N ALA A 125 15.68 15.84 -4.04
CA ALA A 125 15.18 14.50 -4.35
C ALA A 125 16.13 13.77 -5.30
N ASP A 126 16.66 14.46 -6.31
CA ASP A 126 17.63 13.92 -7.25
C ASP A 126 18.92 13.49 -6.54
N ALA A 127 19.42 14.31 -5.61
CA ALA A 127 20.58 13.99 -4.80
C ALA A 127 20.32 12.79 -3.87
N TYR A 128 19.17 12.75 -3.21
CA TYR A 128 18.77 11.60 -2.39
C TYR A 128 18.70 10.31 -3.21
N TRP A 129 18.01 10.36 -4.37
CA TRP A 129 17.88 9.20 -5.24
C TRP A 129 19.22 8.72 -5.76
N ALA A 130 20.10 9.63 -6.20
CA ALA A 130 21.45 9.28 -6.65
C ALA A 130 22.26 8.56 -5.57
N ALA A 131 22.09 8.93 -4.30
CA ALA A 131 22.80 8.33 -3.16
C ALA A 131 22.17 7.02 -2.65
N THR A 132 20.90 6.74 -2.94
CA THR A 132 20.15 5.65 -2.28
C THR A 132 19.46 4.67 -3.23
N LYS A 133 19.52 4.88 -4.55
CA LYS A 133 18.83 4.05 -5.55
C LYS A 133 19.15 2.55 -5.44
N ASP A 134 20.40 2.20 -5.14
CA ASP A 134 20.88 0.81 -5.10
C ASP A 134 20.45 0.14 -3.79
N TYR A 135 20.46 0.89 -2.69
CA TYR A 135 19.82 0.51 -1.43
C TYR A 135 18.33 0.19 -1.62
N TRP A 136 17.56 1.11 -2.23
CA TRP A 136 16.13 0.89 -2.46
C TRP A 136 15.86 -0.23 -3.48
N ALA A 137 16.77 -0.46 -4.43
CA ALA A 137 16.67 -1.62 -5.33
C ALA A 137 16.80 -2.94 -4.56
N ALA A 138 17.72 -3.01 -3.58
CA ALA A 138 17.84 -4.18 -2.71
C ALA A 138 16.61 -4.37 -1.81
N VAL A 139 16.05 -3.28 -1.25
CA VAL A 139 14.79 -3.32 -0.48
C VAL A 139 13.64 -3.90 -1.30
N ARG A 140 13.43 -3.41 -2.54
CA ARG A 140 12.41 -3.94 -3.45
C ARG A 140 12.63 -5.41 -3.78
N ALA A 141 13.86 -5.79 -4.11
CA ALA A 141 14.20 -7.17 -4.41
C ALA A 141 13.89 -8.11 -3.24
N LYS A 142 14.07 -7.65 -1.99
CA LYS A 142 13.73 -8.44 -0.82
C LYS A 142 12.24 -8.55 -0.57
N TRP A 143 11.48 -7.47 -0.81
CA TRP A 143 10.02 -7.55 -0.79
C TRP A 143 9.50 -8.55 -1.81
N ASP A 144 10.05 -8.53 -3.04
CA ASP A 144 9.70 -9.49 -4.09
C ASP A 144 10.04 -10.93 -3.66
N GLU A 145 11.23 -11.16 -3.11
CA GLU A 145 11.67 -12.47 -2.59
C GLU A 145 10.72 -13.01 -1.51
N VAL A 146 10.38 -12.19 -0.51
CA VAL A 146 9.44 -12.57 0.55
C VAL A 146 8.07 -12.88 -0.04
N ALA A 147 7.61 -12.06 -0.99
CA ALA A 147 6.31 -12.23 -1.61
C ALA A 147 6.21 -13.53 -2.42
N GLU A 148 7.27 -13.88 -3.15
CA GLU A 148 7.39 -15.14 -3.91
C GLU A 148 7.48 -16.35 -2.97
N ALA A 149 8.25 -16.26 -1.88
CA ALA A 149 8.44 -17.36 -0.95
C ALA A 149 7.17 -17.70 -0.14
N ASN A 150 6.32 -16.69 0.12
CA ASN A 150 5.19 -16.80 1.06
C ASN A 150 3.81 -16.64 0.39
N ASP A 151 3.73 -16.64 -0.94
CA ASP A 151 2.50 -16.35 -1.71
C ASP A 151 1.83 -15.02 -1.33
N GLY A 152 2.63 -14.04 -0.90
CA GLY A 152 2.15 -12.83 -0.24
C GLY A 152 3.11 -12.26 0.79
N ILE A 153 2.69 -11.17 1.41
CA ILE A 153 3.44 -10.52 2.49
C ILE A 153 2.53 -10.48 3.70
N THR A 154 3.04 -10.98 4.82
CA THR A 154 2.40 -10.85 6.13
C THR A 154 3.32 -10.06 7.03
N ILE A 155 2.90 -8.87 7.43
CA ILE A 155 3.67 -7.95 8.26
C ILE A 155 2.72 -7.05 9.03
N GLU A 156 3.06 -6.75 10.28
CA GLU A 156 2.30 -5.79 11.06
C GLU A 156 2.35 -4.40 10.42
N GLU A 157 1.17 -3.83 10.18
CA GLU A 157 1.05 -2.45 9.72
C GLU A 157 0.99 -1.49 10.91
N GLU A 158 1.80 -0.45 10.85
CA GLU A 158 1.69 0.72 11.70
C GLU A 158 0.83 1.78 11.01
N ALA A 159 -0.24 2.20 11.68
CA ALA A 159 -1.27 3.10 11.14
C ALA A 159 -0.71 4.42 10.59
N GLN A 160 0.42 4.90 11.13
CA GLN A 160 1.03 6.16 10.72
C GLN A 160 1.98 6.04 9.53
N THR A 161 2.70 4.93 9.40
CA THR A 161 3.90 4.84 8.56
C THR A 161 3.88 3.71 7.53
N GLY A 162 2.90 2.81 7.56
CA GLY A 162 2.88 1.64 6.66
C GLY A 162 3.24 0.40 7.44
N THR A 163 4.42 -0.17 7.25
CA THR A 163 4.90 -1.30 8.07
C THR A 163 5.52 -0.81 9.38
N VAL A 164 5.62 -1.69 10.38
CA VAL A 164 6.33 -1.42 11.63
C VAL A 164 7.83 -1.12 11.43
N ILE A 165 8.43 -1.56 10.32
CA ILE A 165 9.85 -1.31 9.99
C ILE A 165 10.07 -0.07 9.10
N SER A 166 9.01 0.53 8.56
CA SER A 166 9.06 1.65 7.59
C SER A 166 9.97 2.79 8.06
N ALA A 167 9.81 3.22 9.32
CA ALA A 167 10.57 4.33 9.86
C ALA A 167 12.09 4.06 9.87
N ARG A 168 12.49 2.82 10.17
CA ARG A 168 13.91 2.46 10.16
C ARG A 168 14.46 2.37 8.73
N LEU A 169 13.73 1.79 7.79
CA LEU A 169 14.13 1.76 6.37
C LEU A 169 14.38 3.16 5.81
N LEU A 170 13.48 4.11 6.10
CA LEU A 170 13.65 5.51 5.70
C LEU A 170 14.84 6.19 6.39
N THR A 171 15.08 5.85 7.66
CA THR A 171 16.22 6.37 8.42
C THR A 171 17.53 5.87 7.84
N ILE A 172 17.64 4.58 7.48
CA ILE A 172 18.83 4.02 6.83
C ILE A 172 19.12 4.74 5.51
N GLY A 173 18.10 4.99 4.68
CA GLY A 173 18.28 5.77 3.44
C GLY A 173 18.82 7.18 3.71
N SER A 174 18.38 7.83 4.79
CA SER A 174 18.90 9.16 5.18
C SER A 174 20.34 9.08 5.72
N GLU A 175 20.65 8.06 6.52
CA GLU A 175 22.00 7.79 7.01
C GLU A 175 22.97 7.50 5.86
N LEU A 176 22.52 6.79 4.83
CA LEU A 176 23.29 6.50 3.64
C LEU A 176 23.58 7.77 2.85
N GLN A 177 22.57 8.61 2.63
CA GLN A 177 22.73 9.93 1.99
C GLN A 177 23.74 10.81 2.76
N ASP A 178 23.67 10.81 4.09
CA ASP A 178 24.56 11.58 4.95
C ASP A 178 25.97 10.97 5.09
N GLY A 179 26.23 9.80 4.50
CA GLY A 179 27.51 9.08 4.62
C GLY A 179 27.78 8.53 6.03
N LYS A 180 26.74 8.33 6.84
CA LYS A 180 26.82 7.81 8.22
C LYS A 180 26.88 6.28 8.28
N ILE A 181 26.42 5.60 7.23
CA ILE A 181 26.46 4.15 7.08
C ILE A 181 26.99 3.80 5.69
N ALA A 182 27.78 2.73 5.60
CA ALA A 182 28.23 2.20 4.32
C ALA A 182 27.08 1.49 3.60
N GLU A 183 27.05 1.53 2.27
CA GLU A 183 25.94 1.00 1.47
C GLU A 183 25.69 -0.51 1.70
N ASP A 184 26.76 -1.29 1.82
CA ASP A 184 26.70 -2.73 2.09
C ASP A 184 26.08 -3.03 3.47
N ALA A 185 26.46 -2.26 4.49
CA ALA A 185 25.88 -2.36 5.83
C ALA A 185 24.41 -1.91 5.86
N ALA A 186 24.08 -0.83 5.15
CA ALA A 186 22.71 -0.33 5.02
C ALA A 186 21.78 -1.37 4.37
N ILE A 187 22.22 -1.96 3.27
CA ILE A 187 21.50 -3.03 2.59
C ILE A 187 21.34 -4.22 3.54
N ALA A 188 22.43 -4.71 4.15
CA ALA A 188 22.36 -5.87 5.04
C ALA A 188 21.36 -5.67 6.19
N GLU A 189 21.36 -4.49 6.82
CA GLU A 189 20.41 -4.16 7.89
C GLU A 189 18.96 -4.13 7.39
N ALA A 190 18.69 -3.50 6.24
CA ALA A 190 17.35 -3.44 5.68
C ALA A 190 16.80 -4.81 5.30
N LEU A 191 17.64 -5.67 4.70
CA LEU A 191 17.26 -7.04 4.38
C LEU A 191 16.91 -7.85 5.62
N ALA A 192 17.68 -7.69 6.70
CA ALA A 192 17.42 -8.35 7.98
C ALA A 192 16.10 -7.87 8.61
N LEU A 193 15.82 -6.56 8.59
CA LEU A 193 14.57 -6.00 9.08
C LEU A 193 13.35 -6.57 8.37
N ILE A 194 13.42 -6.70 7.03
CA ILE A 194 12.33 -7.27 6.23
C ILE A 194 12.16 -8.76 6.56
N GLU A 195 13.25 -9.52 6.60
CA GLU A 195 13.22 -10.96 6.95
C GLU A 195 12.58 -11.18 8.33
N GLU A 196 13.05 -10.47 9.36
CA GLU A 196 12.56 -10.61 10.73
C GLU A 196 11.09 -10.22 10.86
N ALA A 197 10.68 -9.10 10.26
CA ALA A 197 9.31 -8.61 10.36
C ALA A 197 8.29 -9.43 9.56
N THR A 198 8.76 -10.25 8.61
CA THR A 198 7.92 -11.11 7.76
C THR A 198 8.02 -12.59 8.13
N ALA A 199 8.82 -12.93 9.13
CA ALA A 199 8.96 -14.29 9.63
C ALA A 199 7.62 -14.86 10.15
N PRO A 200 7.39 -16.18 10.02
CA PRO A 200 6.18 -16.81 10.53
C PRO A 200 5.92 -16.50 12.00
N GLY A 201 4.75 -15.90 12.29
CA GLY A 201 4.36 -15.51 13.65
C GLY A 201 4.78 -14.11 14.09
N ALA A 202 5.55 -13.37 13.27
CA ALA A 202 5.92 -11.98 13.58
C ALA A 202 4.69 -11.04 13.61
N ALA A 203 3.76 -11.22 12.67
CA ALA A 203 2.51 -10.46 12.62
C ALA A 203 1.44 -11.04 13.56
N SER A 204 1.64 -11.01 14.88
CA SER A 204 0.61 -11.47 15.82
C SER A 204 0.78 -10.91 17.22
N THR A 205 0.19 -9.72 17.51
CA THR A 205 -0.26 -9.34 18.89
C THR A 205 -1.07 -8.04 18.99
N THR A 206 -2.07 -7.73 18.14
CA THR A 206 -3.03 -6.65 18.53
C THR A 206 -4.43 -6.77 17.91
N ARG A 207 -5.15 -7.85 18.23
CA ARG A 207 -6.62 -7.82 18.17
C ARG A 207 -7.26 -8.60 19.32
N THR A 208 -6.74 -8.40 20.53
CA THR A 208 -7.33 -8.98 21.75
C THR A 208 -7.26 -8.00 22.92
N ALA A 209 -7.76 -6.77 22.76
CA ALA A 209 -8.02 -5.88 23.90
C ALA A 209 -8.90 -4.67 23.49
N ALA A 210 -10.15 -4.91 23.09
CA ALA A 210 -11.16 -3.83 23.08
C ALA A 210 -12.59 -4.35 23.25
N SER A 211 -12.77 -5.55 23.83
CA SER A 211 -14.09 -6.09 24.18
C SER A 211 -14.13 -6.54 25.64
N THR A 212 -13.56 -5.74 26.54
CA THR A 212 -13.83 -5.78 27.98
C THR A 212 -13.34 -4.47 28.56
N GLU A 213 -14.16 -3.42 28.46
CA GLU A 213 -14.37 -2.43 29.54
C GLU A 213 -15.34 -1.33 29.09
N ALA A 214 -16.21 -0.96 30.04
CA ALA A 214 -17.07 0.23 30.10
C ALA A 214 -18.48 0.19 29.45
N TYR A 215 -19.43 -0.24 30.30
CA TYR A 215 -20.83 0.19 30.52
C TYR A 215 -21.80 0.39 29.34
#